data_AF-A0A963M917-F1
#
_entry.id   AF-A0A963M917-F1
#
_cell.length_a   1.000
_cell.length_b   1.000
_cell.length_c   1.000
_cell.angle_alpha   90.00
_cell.angle_beta   90.00
_cell.angle_gamma   90.00
#
_symmetry.space_group_name_H-M   'P 1'
#
loop_
_entity.id
_entity.type
_entity.pdbx_description
1 polymer ?
#
loop_
_entity_poly.entity_id
_entity_poly.type
_entity_poly.pdbx_seq_one_letter_code
_entity_poly.pdbx_strand_id
1 'polypeptide(L)'
;DWVRRLRAAPVAAVDTETDSLDPMRARLVGISFAVEPGRAAYVPVGHVGPDAPEQLPLDEVLAALRPWLEDEGCAKLGQNLKYDLHVFANHGVALRGIAHDTMLQSYVLEAHLGHSLEKLAERHLGRRGLSYEDMCGKGAAQIPFAQVAVARATEYSGEDSEMALHVHLALWPQLQAEPALQRVYETIEMPAMQVLQRMERHGVLIDAAVLARQSRELAERMLALEQKAYAIAGQPLNLGSPKQIGEIL
;
A
#
# COMPACT_ATOMS: atom_id res chain seq x y z
N ASP A 1 2.55 20.62 18.94
CA ASP A 1 1.83 19.78 19.93
C ASP A 1 1.92 18.29 19.60
N TRP A 2 1.48 17.89 18.40
CA TRP A 2 1.45 16.50 17.94
C TRP A 2 2.77 15.72 18.05
N VAL A 3 3.91 16.29 17.67
CA VAL A 3 5.23 15.62 17.84
C VAL A 3 5.47 15.17 19.30
N ARG A 4 5.02 15.96 20.28
CA ARG A 4 5.13 15.60 21.70
C ARG A 4 4.22 14.42 22.06
N ARG A 5 3.01 14.39 21.50
CA ARG A 5 2.05 13.29 21.70
C ARG A 5 2.57 12.00 21.09
N LEU A 6 3.06 12.06 19.85
CA LEU A 6 3.64 10.92 19.13
C LEU A 6 4.81 10.29 19.89
N ARG A 7 5.67 11.12 20.49
CA ARG A 7 6.80 10.65 21.32
C ARG A 7 6.40 10.09 22.67
N ALA A 8 5.27 10.52 23.23
CA ALA A 8 4.79 10.07 24.54
C ALA A 8 3.89 8.83 24.44
N ALA A 9 3.32 8.56 23.26
CA ALA A 9 2.43 7.44 23.03
C ALA A 9 3.22 6.11 23.10
N PRO A 10 2.67 5.06 23.74
CA PRO A 10 3.27 3.73 23.73
C PRO A 10 3.42 3.16 22.31
N VAL A 11 2.46 3.47 21.44
CA VAL A 11 2.47 3.21 20.00
C VAL A 11 1.64 4.28 19.33
N ALA A 12 2.00 4.69 18.12
CA ALA A 12 1.19 5.60 17.31
C ALA A 12 1.04 5.10 15.88
N ALA A 13 -0.13 5.32 15.30
CA ALA A 13 -0.39 5.09 13.89
C ALA A 13 0.22 6.19 13.04
N VAL A 14 0.73 5.81 11.88
CA VAL A 14 1.17 6.69 10.81
C VAL A 14 0.73 6.13 9.48
N ASP A 15 0.35 7.03 8.59
CA ASP A 15 -0.03 6.73 7.22
C ASP A 15 0.35 7.90 6.29
N THR A 16 0.56 7.59 5.01
CA THR A 16 1.01 8.54 3.99
C THR A 16 0.04 8.64 2.83
N GLU A 17 -0.31 9.88 2.50
CA GLU A 17 -1.11 10.18 1.32
C GLU A 17 -0.22 10.63 0.18
N THR A 18 -0.50 10.15 -1.03
CA THR A 18 0.42 10.30 -2.16
C THR A 18 -0.26 10.60 -3.49
N ASP A 19 0.53 11.02 -4.47
CA ASP A 19 0.07 11.34 -5.83
C ASP A 19 0.12 10.15 -6.81
N SER A 20 0.52 8.97 -6.34
CA SER A 20 0.69 7.79 -7.18
C SER A 20 0.43 6.50 -6.40
N LEU A 21 0.05 5.44 -7.09
CA LEU A 21 0.04 4.08 -6.52
C LEU A 21 1.39 3.37 -6.67
N ASP A 22 2.33 3.95 -7.42
CA ASP A 22 3.69 3.42 -7.52
C ASP A 22 4.54 3.95 -6.35
N PRO A 23 4.80 3.15 -5.31
CA PRO A 23 5.50 3.61 -4.11
C PRO A 23 6.92 4.12 -4.40
N MET A 24 7.56 3.69 -5.50
CA MET A 24 8.92 4.11 -5.85
C MET A 24 8.98 5.53 -6.41
N ARG A 25 7.84 6.03 -6.88
CA ARG A 25 7.73 7.31 -7.60
C ARG A 25 6.77 8.28 -6.92
N ALA A 26 5.96 7.77 -6.00
CA ALA A 26 5.02 8.53 -5.18
C ALA A 26 5.71 9.66 -4.41
N ARG A 27 5.06 10.83 -4.44
CA ARG A 27 5.39 12.00 -3.63
C ARG A 27 4.35 12.18 -2.54
N LEU A 28 4.77 12.72 -1.40
CA LEU A 28 3.88 13.01 -0.29
C LEU A 28 2.93 14.15 -0.66
N VAL A 29 1.64 13.89 -0.44
CA VAL A 29 0.56 14.88 -0.45
C VAL A 29 0.20 15.25 1.00
N GLY A 30 0.32 14.31 1.91
CA GLY A 30 0.19 14.55 3.35
C GLY A 30 0.56 13.33 4.18
N ILE A 31 0.57 13.53 5.50
CA ILE A 31 0.89 12.49 6.47
C ILE A 31 -0.15 12.56 7.59
N SER A 32 -0.74 11.42 7.93
CA SER A 32 -1.68 11.31 9.05
C SER A 32 -1.09 10.51 10.21
N PHE A 33 -1.61 10.77 11.41
CA PHE A 33 -1.23 10.03 12.61
C PHE A 33 -2.37 9.93 13.61
N ALA A 34 -2.36 8.89 14.43
CA ALA A 34 -3.24 8.75 15.59
C ALA A 34 -2.48 8.17 16.79
N VAL A 35 -2.82 8.63 18.00
CA VAL A 35 -2.22 8.15 19.26
C VAL A 35 -3.24 7.48 20.18
N GLU A 36 -4.53 7.70 19.93
CA GLU A 36 -5.65 7.07 20.63
C GLU A 36 -6.88 7.06 19.71
N PRO A 37 -7.79 6.08 19.86
CA PRO A 37 -9.04 6.06 19.12
C PRO A 37 -9.83 7.37 19.27
N GLY A 38 -10.42 7.82 18.17
CA GLY A 38 -11.12 9.12 18.07
C GLY A 38 -10.23 10.36 18.05
N ARG A 39 -8.89 10.24 18.07
CA ARG A 39 -7.98 11.39 17.92
C ARG A 39 -6.88 11.13 16.89
N ALA A 40 -7.02 11.80 15.75
CA ALA A 40 -6.03 11.83 14.69
C ALA A 40 -5.73 13.26 14.23
N ALA A 41 -4.64 13.39 13.47
CA ALA A 41 -4.33 14.58 12.71
C ALA A 41 -3.81 14.23 11.33
N TYR A 42 -4.03 15.14 10.39
CA TYR A 42 -3.48 15.12 9.06
C TYR A 42 -2.66 16.39 8.84
N VAL A 43 -1.48 16.24 8.25
CA VAL A 43 -0.59 17.34 7.89
C VAL A 43 -0.52 17.40 6.36
N PRO A 44 -1.27 18.30 5.71
CA PRO A 44 -1.20 18.49 4.26
C PRO A 44 0.10 19.20 3.88
N VAL A 45 0.78 18.69 2.84
CA VAL A 45 2.07 19.22 2.35
C VAL A 45 2.15 19.33 0.82
N GLY A 46 1.20 18.75 0.10
CA GLY A 46 1.23 18.67 -1.36
C GLY A 46 -0.14 18.76 -2.04
N HIS A 47 -1.17 19.30 -1.36
CA HIS A 47 -2.44 19.58 -2.02
C HIS A 47 -2.28 20.75 -3.01
N VAL A 48 -2.94 20.62 -4.16
CA VAL A 48 -2.92 21.56 -5.27
C VAL A 48 -4.34 21.94 -5.69
N GLY A 49 -4.48 23.07 -6.38
CA GLY A 49 -5.75 23.55 -6.89
C GLY A 49 -6.07 24.98 -6.43
N PRO A 50 -7.11 25.60 -7.01
CA PRO A 50 -7.46 26.98 -6.72
C PRO A 50 -7.89 27.21 -5.26
N ASP A 51 -8.48 26.19 -4.64
CA ASP A 51 -9.01 26.24 -3.27
C ASP A 51 -8.05 25.61 -2.24
N ALA A 52 -6.82 25.25 -2.66
CA ALA A 52 -5.84 24.68 -1.74
C ALA A 52 -5.37 25.76 -0.76
N PRO A 53 -5.50 25.55 0.57
CA PRO A 53 -5.01 26.49 1.55
C PRO A 53 -3.49 26.54 1.54
N GLU A 54 -2.93 27.57 2.20
CA GLU A 54 -1.51 27.59 2.54
C GLU A 54 -1.17 26.38 3.42
N GLN A 55 -0.11 25.67 3.05
CA GLN A 55 0.35 24.43 3.68
C GLN A 55 1.77 24.60 4.20
N LEU A 56 2.12 23.84 5.23
CA LEU A 56 3.50 23.83 5.72
C LEU A 56 4.43 23.27 4.64
N PRO A 57 5.65 23.83 4.48
CA PRO A 57 6.63 23.26 3.56
C PRO A 57 6.97 21.81 3.95
N LEU A 58 7.01 20.92 2.97
CA LEU A 58 7.30 19.50 3.17
C LEU A 58 8.59 19.29 3.98
N ASP A 59 9.66 20.01 3.65
CA ASP A 59 10.96 19.89 4.32
C ASP A 59 10.88 20.26 5.81
N GLU A 60 10.07 21.26 6.18
CA GLU A 60 9.87 21.65 7.58
C GLU A 60 9.07 20.59 8.34
N VAL A 61 8.02 20.05 7.71
CA VAL A 61 7.21 18.96 8.29
C VAL A 61 8.07 17.72 8.51
N LEU A 62 8.84 17.30 7.50
CA LEU A 62 9.75 16.17 7.62
C LEU A 62 10.86 16.44 8.64
N ALA A 63 11.43 17.64 8.71
CA ALA A 63 12.43 17.98 9.72
C ALA A 63 11.87 17.85 11.15
N ALA A 64 10.62 18.26 11.37
CA ALA A 64 9.96 18.15 12.66
C ALA A 64 9.61 16.71 13.05
N LEU A 65 9.22 15.87 12.08
CA LEU A 65 8.78 14.49 12.30
C LEU A 65 9.93 13.48 12.26
N ARG A 66 11.02 13.75 11.53
CA ARG A 66 12.16 12.85 11.35
C ARG A 66 12.71 12.29 12.68
N PRO A 67 12.89 13.08 13.75
CA PRO A 67 13.34 12.57 15.04
C PRO A 67 12.39 11.57 15.72
N TRP A 68 11.15 11.46 15.27
CA TRP A 68 10.20 10.43 15.70
C TRP A 68 10.14 9.29 14.68
N LEU A 69 10.04 9.59 13.38
CA LEU A 69 9.97 8.59 12.30
C LEU A 69 11.20 7.66 12.28
N GLU A 70 12.41 8.19 12.50
CA GLU A 70 13.67 7.43 12.41
C GLU A 70 14.14 6.81 13.74
N ASP A 71 13.37 6.98 14.81
CA ASP A 71 13.69 6.47 16.15
C ASP A 71 13.15 5.05 16.36
N GLU A 72 14.04 4.07 16.53
CA GLU A 72 13.67 2.67 16.80
C GLU A 72 12.96 2.48 18.15
N GLY A 73 13.18 3.38 19.11
CA GLY A 73 12.54 3.33 20.43
C GLY A 73 11.10 3.86 20.44
N CYS A 74 10.69 4.57 19.38
CA CYS A 74 9.30 5.01 19.20
C CYS A 74 8.55 3.98 18.36
N ALA A 75 7.57 3.28 18.96
CA ALA A 75 6.79 2.26 18.26
C ALA A 75 5.76 2.89 17.30
N LYS A 76 5.77 2.44 16.04
CA LYS A 76 4.78 2.81 15.03
C LYS A 76 3.94 1.62 14.62
N LEU A 77 2.70 1.90 14.28
CA LEU A 77 1.80 0.99 13.60
C LEU A 77 1.23 1.64 12.34
N GLY A 78 0.68 0.83 11.46
CA GLY A 78 -0.10 1.30 10.31
C GLY A 78 -0.73 0.13 9.58
N GLN A 79 -1.27 0.39 8.42
CA GLN A 79 -1.82 -0.62 7.51
C GLN A 79 -0.92 -0.69 6.29
N ASN A 80 -0.32 -1.86 6.00
CA ASN A 80 0.55 -2.03 4.83
C ASN A 80 1.73 -1.03 4.79
N LEU A 81 2.43 -0.87 5.91
CA LEU A 81 3.53 0.09 6.12
C LEU A 81 4.73 -0.11 5.18
N LYS A 82 4.78 -1.21 4.43
CA LYS A 82 5.75 -1.38 3.33
C LYS A 82 5.62 -0.27 2.29
N TYR A 83 4.39 0.18 2.02
CA TYR A 83 4.13 1.30 1.12
C TYR A 83 4.72 2.59 1.69
N ASP A 84 4.38 2.94 2.93
CA ASP A 84 4.87 4.15 3.61
C ASP A 84 6.38 4.17 3.75
N LEU A 85 7.00 3.02 4.01
CA LEU A 85 8.46 2.86 4.04
C LEU A 85 9.11 3.35 2.75
N HIS A 86 8.53 3.02 1.60
CA HIS A 86 9.02 3.46 0.31
C HIS A 86 8.80 4.96 0.09
N VAL A 87 7.63 5.45 0.44
CA VAL A 87 7.28 6.87 0.33
C VAL A 87 8.24 7.72 1.16
N PHE A 88 8.43 7.41 2.44
CA PHE A 88 9.40 8.11 3.30
C PHE A 88 10.82 8.01 2.76
N ALA A 89 11.23 6.84 2.24
CA ALA A 89 12.56 6.67 1.64
C ALA A 89 12.77 7.57 0.40
N ASN A 90 11.72 7.87 -0.37
CA ASN A 90 11.80 8.80 -1.51
C ASN A 90 12.13 10.23 -1.06
N HIS A 91 11.81 10.58 0.19
CA HIS A 91 12.11 11.87 0.81
C HIS A 91 13.30 11.80 1.79
N GLY A 92 14.12 10.76 1.68
CA GLY A 92 15.33 10.59 2.49
C GLY A 92 15.06 10.39 3.98
N VAL A 93 13.89 9.87 4.35
CA VAL A 93 13.52 9.51 5.73
C VAL A 93 13.52 7.99 5.88
N ALA A 94 14.26 7.49 6.87
CA ALA A 94 14.29 6.08 7.19
C ALA A 94 13.26 5.74 8.28
N LEU A 95 12.04 5.33 7.90
CA LEU A 95 11.04 4.92 8.89
C LEU A 95 11.55 3.69 9.67
N ARG A 96 11.68 3.85 10.99
CA ARG A 96 12.15 2.82 11.93
C ARG A 96 11.16 2.63 13.08
N GLY A 97 11.36 1.61 13.91
CA GLY A 97 10.47 1.34 15.05
C GLY A 97 9.07 0.89 14.64
N ILE A 98 8.93 0.29 13.44
CA ILE A 98 7.67 -0.31 13.00
C ILE A 98 7.41 -1.54 13.86
N ALA A 99 6.51 -1.40 14.82
CA ALA A 99 6.15 -2.43 15.78
C ALA A 99 5.00 -3.29 15.25
N HIS A 100 4.04 -2.68 14.54
CA HIS A 100 2.87 -3.41 14.05
C HIS A 100 2.41 -3.01 12.65
N ASP A 101 1.80 -3.95 11.94
CA ASP A 101 1.10 -3.73 10.68
C ASP A 101 -0.24 -4.49 10.72
N THR A 102 -1.37 -3.78 10.67
CA THR A 102 -2.70 -4.39 10.82
C THR A 102 -3.06 -5.35 9.70
N MET A 103 -2.52 -5.16 8.49
CA MET A 103 -2.69 -6.09 7.38
C MET A 103 -2.04 -7.43 7.74
N LEU A 104 -0.82 -7.40 8.25
CA LEU A 104 -0.07 -8.60 8.64
C LEU A 104 -0.64 -9.24 9.90
N GLN A 105 -1.15 -8.45 10.86
CA GLN A 105 -1.85 -8.99 12.02
C GLN A 105 -3.05 -9.83 11.59
N SER A 106 -3.88 -9.27 10.69
CA SER A 106 -5.03 -9.99 10.15
C SER A 106 -4.60 -11.18 9.29
N TYR A 107 -3.57 -11.04 8.47
CA TYR A 107 -3.08 -12.15 7.63
C TYR A 107 -2.70 -13.38 8.46
N VAL A 108 -1.98 -13.18 9.56
CA VAL A 108 -1.57 -14.28 10.44
C VAL A 108 -2.76 -14.93 11.15
N LEU A 109 -3.77 -14.15 11.56
CA LEU A 109 -4.96 -14.67 12.24
C LEU A 109 -5.93 -15.38 11.28
N GLU A 110 -6.09 -14.88 10.07
CA GLU A 110 -7.24 -15.19 9.21
C GLU A 110 -6.92 -15.09 7.71
N ALA A 111 -5.81 -15.69 7.28
CA ALA A 111 -5.23 -15.62 5.93
C ALA A 111 -6.16 -15.87 4.72
N HIS A 112 -7.35 -16.43 4.93
CA HIS A 112 -8.33 -16.74 3.89
C HIS A 112 -9.28 -15.57 3.57
N LEU A 113 -9.18 -14.46 4.30
CA LEU A 113 -10.06 -13.29 4.18
C LEU A 113 -9.38 -12.13 3.47
N GLY A 114 -10.16 -11.09 3.14
CA GLY A 114 -9.59 -9.82 2.69
C GLY A 114 -9.02 -9.02 3.88
N HIS A 115 -7.88 -8.38 3.65
CA HIS A 115 -7.09 -7.69 4.67
C HIS A 115 -6.93 -6.18 4.44
N SER A 116 -7.79 -5.55 3.63
CA SER A 116 -7.83 -4.09 3.51
C SER A 116 -8.39 -3.46 4.80
N LEU A 117 -7.96 -2.24 5.12
CA LEU A 117 -8.39 -1.56 6.35
C LEU A 117 -9.92 -1.47 6.46
N GLU A 118 -10.62 -1.14 5.37
CA GLU A 118 -12.09 -1.13 5.30
C GLU A 118 -12.70 -2.47 5.74
N LYS A 119 -12.17 -3.60 5.23
CA LYS A 119 -12.66 -4.94 5.59
C LYS A 119 -12.33 -5.30 7.04
N LEU A 120 -11.18 -4.86 7.54
CA LEU A 120 -10.80 -5.10 8.94
C LEU A 120 -11.69 -4.30 9.88
N ALA A 121 -11.97 -3.04 9.56
CA ALA A 121 -12.82 -2.17 10.36
C ALA A 121 -14.27 -2.66 10.37
N GLU A 122 -14.81 -3.11 9.24
CA GLU A 122 -16.15 -3.69 9.19
C GLU A 122 -16.22 -4.96 10.04
N ARG A 123 -15.28 -5.89 9.84
CA ARG A 123 -15.28 -7.21 10.50
C ARG A 123 -15.03 -7.13 12.00
N HIS A 124 -14.06 -6.32 12.44
CA HIS A 124 -13.59 -6.32 13.82
C HIS A 124 -14.13 -5.17 14.67
N LEU A 125 -14.56 -4.07 14.04
CA LEU A 125 -15.06 -2.89 14.75
C LEU A 125 -16.54 -2.59 14.44
N GLY A 126 -17.14 -3.23 13.43
CA GLY A 126 -18.49 -2.89 12.96
C GLY A 126 -18.59 -1.46 12.40
N ARG A 127 -17.47 -0.90 11.93
CA ARG A 127 -17.34 0.48 11.44
C ARG A 127 -17.09 0.49 9.94
N ARG A 128 -17.55 1.55 9.28
CA ARG A 128 -17.22 1.84 7.88
C ARG A 128 -16.80 3.30 7.78
N GLY A 129 -15.70 3.52 7.08
CA GLY A 129 -15.14 4.84 6.83
C GLY A 129 -15.37 5.33 5.40
N LEU A 130 -14.79 6.49 5.09
CA LEU A 130 -14.69 7.01 3.74
C LEU A 130 -13.78 6.09 2.90
N SER A 131 -14.20 5.77 1.69
CA SER A 131 -13.36 5.06 0.73
C SER A 131 -12.53 6.03 -0.12
N TYR A 132 -11.43 5.54 -0.68
CA TYR A 132 -10.67 6.30 -1.68
C TYR A 132 -11.54 6.74 -2.86
N GLU A 133 -12.54 5.94 -3.26
CA GLU A 133 -13.50 6.32 -4.31
C GLU A 133 -14.44 7.44 -3.87
N ASP A 134 -14.85 7.51 -2.60
CA ASP A 134 -15.64 8.63 -2.07
C ASP A 134 -14.86 9.94 -2.15
N MET A 135 -13.54 9.84 -2.03
CA MET A 135 -12.61 10.97 -2.04
C MET A 135 -12.22 11.41 -3.44
N CYS A 136 -11.80 10.47 -4.27
CA CYS A 136 -11.16 10.72 -5.56
C CYS A 136 -12.09 10.42 -6.75
N GLY A 137 -13.24 9.79 -6.54
CA GLY A 137 -14.07 9.26 -7.62
C GLY A 137 -13.49 7.98 -8.23
N LYS A 138 -14.01 7.59 -9.40
CA LYS A 138 -13.70 6.30 -10.05
C LYS A 138 -13.48 6.42 -11.56
N GLY A 139 -12.75 5.45 -12.11
CA GLY A 139 -12.50 5.33 -13.54
C GLY A 139 -11.76 6.53 -14.12
N ALA A 140 -12.09 6.89 -15.37
CA ALA A 140 -11.42 7.98 -16.09
C ALA A 140 -11.65 9.38 -15.47
N ALA A 141 -12.65 9.53 -14.60
CA ALA A 141 -12.94 10.78 -13.89
C ALA A 141 -12.30 10.85 -12.50
N GLN A 142 -11.53 9.82 -12.10
CA GLN A 142 -10.84 9.82 -10.83
C GLN A 142 -9.80 10.94 -10.79
N ILE A 143 -9.84 11.77 -9.74
CA ILE A 143 -8.87 12.83 -9.51
C ILE A 143 -7.70 12.31 -8.65
N PRO A 144 -6.49 12.87 -8.79
CA PRO A 144 -5.39 12.61 -7.86
C PRO A 144 -5.73 13.10 -6.44
N PHE A 145 -5.23 12.42 -5.40
CA PHE A 145 -5.44 12.81 -4.01
C PHE A 145 -5.00 14.26 -3.70
N ALA A 146 -3.94 14.74 -4.38
CA ALA A 146 -3.49 16.13 -4.31
C ALA A 146 -4.57 17.16 -4.66
N GLN A 147 -5.58 16.80 -5.46
CA GLN A 147 -6.67 17.70 -5.85
C GLN A 147 -7.89 17.60 -4.93
N VAL A 148 -7.87 16.70 -3.93
CA VAL A 148 -8.91 16.60 -2.93
C VAL A 148 -8.86 17.82 -2.00
N ALA A 149 -10.02 18.36 -1.63
CA ALA A 149 -10.11 19.43 -0.65
C ALA A 149 -9.52 19.00 0.70
N VAL A 150 -8.62 19.81 1.27
CA VAL A 150 -7.86 19.51 2.49
C VAL A 150 -8.75 19.10 3.67
N ALA A 151 -9.93 19.73 3.82
CA ALA A 151 -10.86 19.36 4.89
C ALA A 151 -11.35 17.91 4.77
N ARG A 152 -11.66 17.45 3.55
CA ARG A 152 -12.08 16.06 3.34
C ARG A 152 -10.91 15.09 3.39
N ALA A 153 -9.74 15.49 2.89
CA ALA A 153 -8.51 14.70 3.04
C ALA A 153 -8.15 14.51 4.53
N THR A 154 -8.34 15.55 5.34
CA THR A 154 -8.13 15.48 6.80
C THR A 154 -9.04 14.44 7.46
N GLU A 155 -10.30 14.38 7.05
CA GLU A 155 -11.27 13.39 7.55
C GLU A 155 -10.86 11.96 7.15
N TYR A 156 -10.64 11.74 5.84
CA TYR A 156 -10.22 10.44 5.29
C TYR A 156 -8.91 9.94 5.93
N SER A 157 -7.84 10.72 5.85
CA SER A 157 -6.51 10.28 6.32
C SER A 157 -6.44 10.18 7.84
N GLY A 158 -7.16 11.07 8.54
CA GLY A 158 -7.29 10.99 9.99
C GLY A 158 -8.03 9.73 10.42
N GLU A 159 -9.10 9.37 9.71
CA GLU A 159 -9.84 8.14 9.92
C GLU A 159 -8.97 6.90 9.65
N ASP A 160 -8.19 6.85 8.56
CA ASP A 160 -7.32 5.72 8.26
C ASP A 160 -6.29 5.44 9.38
N SER A 161 -5.58 6.47 9.83
CA SER A 161 -4.64 6.36 10.96
C SER A 161 -5.32 5.93 12.26
N GLU A 162 -6.47 6.51 12.60
CA GLU A 162 -7.24 6.16 13.81
C GLU A 162 -7.77 4.74 13.76
N MET A 163 -8.31 4.35 12.60
CA MET A 163 -8.92 3.06 12.35
C MET A 163 -7.86 1.96 12.37
N ALA A 164 -6.67 2.19 11.81
CA ALA A 164 -5.55 1.26 11.94
C ALA A 164 -5.17 1.03 13.41
N LEU A 165 -5.09 2.09 14.22
CA LEU A 165 -4.83 1.96 15.66
C LEU A 165 -5.94 1.16 16.36
N HIS A 166 -7.20 1.44 16.06
CA HIS A 166 -8.33 0.74 16.68
C HIS A 166 -8.39 -0.74 16.26
N VAL A 167 -8.17 -1.05 14.98
CA VAL A 167 -8.06 -2.44 14.50
C VAL A 167 -6.91 -3.15 15.22
N HIS A 168 -5.76 -2.51 15.37
CA HIS A 168 -4.64 -3.07 16.12
C HIS A 168 -5.04 -3.45 17.56
N LEU A 169 -5.75 -2.56 18.26
CA LEU A 169 -6.24 -2.84 19.63
C LEU A 169 -7.20 -4.02 19.70
N ALA A 170 -7.93 -4.32 18.62
CA ALA A 170 -8.82 -5.49 18.54
C ALA A 170 -8.06 -6.78 18.17
N LEU A 171 -7.10 -6.72 17.25
CA LEU A 171 -6.39 -7.89 16.72
C LEU A 171 -5.22 -8.34 17.61
N TRP A 172 -4.51 -7.40 18.23
CA TRP A 172 -3.29 -7.71 18.97
C TRP A 172 -3.52 -8.67 20.15
N PRO A 173 -4.55 -8.49 21.00
CA PRO A 173 -4.84 -9.45 22.06
C PRO A 173 -5.16 -10.87 21.54
N GLN A 174 -5.77 -10.98 20.35
CA GLN A 174 -6.08 -12.27 19.74
C GLN A 174 -4.80 -12.99 19.27
N LEU A 175 -3.85 -12.26 18.68
CA LEU A 175 -2.54 -12.81 18.35
C LEU A 175 -1.78 -13.27 19.59
N GLN A 176 -1.79 -12.45 20.66
CA GLN A 176 -1.11 -12.78 21.91
C GLN A 176 -1.71 -14.01 22.61
N ALA A 177 -2.99 -14.29 22.40
CA ALA A 177 -3.64 -15.50 22.91
C ALA A 177 -3.14 -16.79 22.24
N GLU A 178 -2.51 -16.69 21.07
CA GLU A 178 -2.02 -17.81 20.27
C GLU A 178 -0.49 -17.72 20.05
N PRO A 179 0.35 -18.23 20.99
CA PRO A 179 1.80 -18.02 20.97
C PRO A 179 2.49 -18.46 19.66
N ALA A 180 1.97 -19.49 18.99
CA ALA A 180 2.49 -19.93 17.71
C ALA A 180 2.26 -18.88 16.60
N LEU A 181 1.08 -18.24 16.59
CA LEU A 181 0.74 -17.19 15.65
C LEU A 181 1.48 -15.89 15.96
N GLN A 182 1.55 -15.49 17.23
CA GLN A 182 2.35 -14.34 17.65
C GLN A 182 3.81 -14.49 17.18
N ARG A 183 4.41 -15.68 17.36
CA ARG A 183 5.78 -15.94 16.88
C ARG A 183 5.91 -15.77 15.37
N VAL A 184 4.96 -16.30 14.57
CA VAL A 184 4.97 -16.12 13.11
C VAL A 184 4.93 -14.63 12.76
N TYR A 185 4.01 -13.89 13.38
CA TYR A 185 3.88 -12.45 13.15
C TYR A 185 5.18 -11.68 13.49
N GLU A 186 5.70 -11.84 14.71
CA GLU A 186 6.84 -11.06 15.20
C GLU A 186 8.18 -11.47 14.57
N THR A 187 8.39 -12.76 14.33
CA THR A 187 9.72 -13.28 13.94
C THR A 187 9.85 -13.58 12.45
N ILE A 188 8.73 -13.64 11.71
CA ILE A 188 8.71 -13.93 10.28
C ILE A 188 8.11 -12.77 9.50
N GLU A 189 6.82 -12.46 9.71
CA GLU A 189 6.10 -11.51 8.85
C GLU A 189 6.64 -10.07 8.97
N MET A 190 6.78 -9.55 10.19
CA MET A 190 7.27 -8.20 10.42
C MET A 190 8.71 -7.97 9.90
N PRO A 191 9.68 -8.89 10.14
CA PRO A 191 11.00 -8.80 9.52
C PRO A 191 10.99 -8.97 7.99
N ALA A 192 10.17 -9.89 7.47
CA ALA A 192 10.08 -10.15 6.04
C ALA A 192 9.59 -8.92 5.26
N MET A 193 8.62 -8.19 5.78
CA MET A 193 8.15 -6.92 5.19
C MET A 193 9.32 -5.95 4.92
N GLN A 194 10.23 -5.79 5.87
CA GLN A 194 11.39 -4.89 5.71
C GLN A 194 12.40 -5.42 4.69
N VAL A 195 12.58 -6.75 4.62
CA VAL A 195 13.43 -7.38 3.59
C VAL A 195 12.83 -7.17 2.20
N LEU A 196 11.53 -7.42 2.05
CA LEU A 196 10.79 -7.24 0.80
C LEU A 196 10.87 -5.79 0.31
N GLN A 197 10.71 -4.83 1.22
CA GLN A 197 10.89 -3.41 0.93
C GLN A 197 12.27 -3.13 0.30
N ARG A 198 13.36 -3.65 0.88
CA ARG A 198 14.71 -3.45 0.31
C ARG A 198 14.89 -4.13 -1.03
N MET A 199 14.35 -5.35 -1.18
CA MET A 199 14.39 -6.09 -2.45
C MET A 199 13.64 -5.34 -3.56
N GLU A 200 12.46 -4.80 -3.25
CA GLU A 200 11.65 -3.99 -4.16
C GLU A 200 12.40 -2.74 -4.63
N ARG A 201 13.03 -2.00 -3.70
CA ARG A 201 13.84 -0.81 -4.08
C ARG A 201 15.10 -1.17 -4.85
N HIS A 202 15.70 -2.33 -4.59
CA HIS A 202 16.86 -2.80 -5.34
C HIS A 202 16.51 -3.12 -6.79
N GLY A 203 15.33 -3.71 -7.01
CA GLY A 203 14.84 -4.12 -8.32
C GLY A 203 15.67 -5.26 -8.92
N VAL A 204 15.47 -5.47 -10.22
CA VAL A 204 16.22 -6.44 -11.01
C VAL A 204 16.65 -5.79 -12.32
N LEU A 205 17.91 -5.97 -12.69
CA LEU A 205 18.42 -5.47 -13.97
C LEU A 205 17.92 -6.37 -15.10
N ILE A 206 17.25 -5.77 -16.09
CA ILE A 206 16.67 -6.47 -17.23
C ILE A 206 17.33 -5.98 -18.53
N ASP A 207 17.82 -6.90 -19.35
CA ASP A 207 18.25 -6.61 -20.72
C ASP A 207 17.05 -6.62 -21.67
N ALA A 208 16.57 -5.43 -22.00
CA ALA A 208 15.44 -5.25 -22.91
C ALA A 208 15.73 -5.72 -24.35
N ALA A 209 16.99 -5.70 -24.81
CA ALA A 209 17.35 -6.13 -26.15
C ALA A 209 17.28 -7.66 -26.29
N VAL A 210 17.67 -8.40 -25.25
CA VAL A 210 17.49 -9.85 -25.17
C VAL A 210 16.00 -10.20 -25.20
N LEU A 211 15.18 -9.55 -24.38
CA LEU A 211 13.74 -9.78 -24.37
C LEU A 211 13.08 -9.45 -25.71
N ALA A 212 13.47 -8.36 -26.37
CA ALA A 212 12.96 -8.00 -27.69
C ALA A 212 13.33 -9.04 -28.77
N ARG A 213 14.56 -9.57 -28.73
CA ARG A 213 14.97 -10.65 -29.63
C ARG A 213 14.16 -11.92 -29.38
N GLN A 214 14.00 -12.33 -28.13
CA GLN A 214 13.19 -13.50 -27.77
C GLN A 214 11.72 -13.32 -28.20
N SER A 215 11.15 -12.12 -28.06
CA SER A 215 9.80 -11.82 -28.53
C SER A 215 9.64 -12.02 -30.05
N ARG A 216 10.65 -11.64 -30.85
CA ARG A 216 10.63 -11.86 -32.30
C ARG A 216 10.73 -13.35 -32.66
N GLU A 217 11.65 -14.06 -32.02
CA GLU A 217 11.81 -15.51 -32.24
C GLU A 217 10.53 -16.28 -31.88
N LEU A 218 9.85 -15.91 -30.80
CA LEU A 218 8.57 -16.49 -30.43
C LEU A 218 7.47 -16.17 -31.44
N ALA A 219 7.39 -14.94 -31.94
CA ALA A 219 6.41 -14.57 -32.96
C ALA A 219 6.59 -15.35 -34.28
N GLU A 220 7.84 -15.51 -34.73
CA GLU A 220 8.17 -16.32 -35.92
C GLU A 220 7.79 -17.79 -35.71
N ARG A 221 8.07 -18.36 -34.53
CA ARG A 221 7.69 -19.73 -34.19
C ARG A 221 6.18 -19.92 -34.09
N MET A 222 5.45 -18.94 -33.55
CA MET A 222 3.98 -18.96 -33.49
C MET A 222 3.39 -19.03 -34.89
N LEU A 223 3.86 -18.18 -35.80
CA LEU A 223 3.40 -18.20 -37.20
C LEU A 223 3.70 -19.53 -37.89
N ALA A 224 4.91 -20.07 -37.69
CA ALA A 224 5.29 -21.36 -38.27
C ALA A 224 4.44 -22.52 -37.73
N LEU A 225 4.10 -22.51 -36.44
CA LEU A 225 3.23 -23.52 -35.83
C LEU A 225 1.78 -23.37 -36.28
N GLU A 226 1.30 -22.14 -36.44
CA GLU A 226 -0.03 -21.86 -36.97
C GLU A 226 -0.20 -22.41 -38.39
N GLN A 227 0.77 -22.18 -39.26
CA GLN A 227 0.76 -22.75 -40.62
C GLN A 227 0.77 -24.28 -40.61
N LYS A 228 1.53 -24.91 -39.69
CA LYS A 228 1.50 -26.37 -39.51
C LYS A 228 0.13 -26.86 -39.06
N ALA A 229 -0.51 -26.16 -38.13
CA ALA A 229 -1.85 -26.50 -37.66
C ALA A 229 -2.87 -26.40 -38.80
N TYR A 230 -2.80 -25.35 -39.63
CA TYR A 230 -3.67 -25.19 -40.79
C TYR A 230 -3.47 -26.31 -41.81
N ALA A 231 -2.22 -26.71 -42.06
CA ALA A 231 -1.91 -27.81 -42.96
C ALA A 231 -2.48 -29.15 -42.48
N ILE A 232 -2.46 -29.41 -41.17
CA ILE A 232 -3.03 -30.63 -40.57
C ILE A 232 -4.57 -30.58 -40.60
N ALA A 233 -5.17 -29.43 -40.26
CA ALA A 233 -6.61 -29.23 -40.22
C ALA A 233 -7.25 -29.11 -41.62
N GLY A 234 -6.45 -28.88 -42.67
CA GLY A 234 -6.91 -28.68 -44.04
C GLY A 234 -7.56 -27.32 -44.33
N GLN A 235 -7.64 -26.44 -43.32
CA GLN A 235 -8.19 -25.09 -43.44
C GLN A 235 -7.60 -24.14 -42.38
N PRO A 236 -7.59 -22.82 -42.63
CA PRO A 236 -7.30 -21.83 -41.60
C PRO A 236 -8.34 -21.90 -40.47
N LEU A 237 -7.87 -21.78 -39.23
CA LEU A 237 -8.74 -21.67 -38.06
C LEU A 237 -8.11 -20.77 -37.00
N ASN A 238 -8.94 -20.15 -36.15
CA ASN A 238 -8.47 -19.41 -35.01
C ASN A 238 -8.06 -20.37 -33.88
N LEU A 239 -6.75 -20.47 -33.63
CA LEU A 239 -6.18 -21.31 -32.57
C LEU A 239 -6.54 -20.86 -31.15
N GLY A 240 -7.06 -19.64 -30.99
CA GLY A 240 -7.62 -19.15 -29.73
C GLY A 240 -9.10 -19.47 -29.53
N SER A 241 -9.76 -20.14 -30.48
CA SER A 241 -11.20 -20.46 -30.42
C SER A 241 -11.43 -21.93 -30.08
N PRO A 242 -11.86 -22.25 -28.83
CA PRO A 242 -12.17 -23.63 -28.44
C PRO A 242 -13.22 -24.28 -29.36
N LYS A 243 -14.17 -23.48 -29.85
CA LYS A 243 -15.22 -23.96 -30.77
C LYS A 243 -14.64 -24.44 -32.09
N GLN A 244 -13.78 -23.65 -32.74
CA GLN A 244 -13.22 -24.01 -34.05
C GLN A 244 -12.24 -25.18 -33.92
N ILE A 245 -11.49 -25.27 -32.83
CA ILE A 245 -10.63 -26.44 -32.57
C ILE A 245 -11.48 -27.70 -32.37
N GLY A 246 -12.58 -27.62 -31.61
CA GLY A 246 -13.48 -28.76 -31.37
C GLY A 246 -14.25 -29.23 -32.61
N GLU A 247 -14.35 -28.42 -33.66
CA GLU A 247 -14.93 -28.84 -34.95
C GLU A 247 -13.94 -29.64 -35.82
N ILE A 248 -12.63 -29.60 -35.50
CA ILE A 248 -11.55 -30.29 -36.23
C ILE A 248 -11.10 -31.60 -35.55
N LEU A 249 -11.04 -31.62 -34.21
CA LEU A 249 -10.61 -32.77 -33.39
C LEU A 249 -11.71 -33.81 -33.21
#